data_AF-A0A843C2D5-F1
#
_entry.id   AF-A0A843C2D5-F1
#
_cell.length_a   1.000
_cell.length_b   1.000
_cell.length_c   1.000
_cell.angle_alpha   90.00
_cell.angle_beta   90.00
_cell.angle_gamma   90.00
#
_symmetry.space_group_name_H-M   'P 1'
#
loop_
_entity.id
_entity.type
_entity.pdbx_description
1 polymer ?
#
loop_
_entity_poly.entity_id
_entity_poly.type
_entity_poly.pdbx_seq_one_letter_code
_entity_poly.pdbx_strand_id
1 'polypeptide(L)'
;MKDKIAGYSIFLLSILSLGAWATFTIWGLAGWFDSDPFVSNQITTILIAAPVILGMVVVLLIAAWIGWTMARTPPPAPIDLEDFESAEETKEKKK
;
A
#
# COMPACT_ATOMS: atom_id res chain seq x y z
N MET A 1 -2.80 -1.41 22.77
CA MET A 1 -3.26 -0.07 22.32
C MET A 1 -2.23 0.60 21.40
N LYS A 2 -0.93 0.57 21.74
CA LYS A 2 0.14 1.14 20.91
C LYS A 2 0.24 0.52 19.50
N ASP A 3 -0.09 -0.76 19.37
CA ASP A 3 -0.01 -1.50 18.10
C ASP A 3 -1.10 -1.09 17.09
N LYS A 4 -2.29 -0.74 17.58
CA LYS A 4 -3.38 -0.19 16.75
C LYS A 4 -3.08 1.24 16.30
N ILE A 5 -2.38 2.02 17.13
CA ILE A 5 -1.98 3.41 16.82
C ILE A 5 -0.90 3.41 15.74
N ALA A 6 0.05 2.46 15.78
CA ALA A 6 1.05 2.30 14.73
C ALA A 6 0.38 2.01 13.37
N GLY A 7 -0.58 1.08 13.31
CA GLY A 7 -1.33 0.80 12.09
C GLY A 7 -2.11 2.01 11.55
N TYR A 8 -2.79 2.76 12.42
CA TYR A 8 -3.52 3.97 12.03
C TYR A 8 -2.59 5.10 11.56
N SER A 9 -1.39 5.20 12.15
CA SER A 9 -0.39 6.19 11.78
C SER A 9 0.12 5.96 10.36
N ILE A 10 0.47 4.71 10.00
CA ILE A 10 0.86 4.36 8.63
C ILE A 10 -0.29 4.60 7.64
N PHE A 11 -1.52 4.25 8.01
CA PHE A 11 -2.69 4.46 7.15
C PHE A 11 -2.94 5.95 6.86
N LEU A 12 -2.87 6.80 7.88
CA LEU A 12 -3.00 8.25 7.73
C LEU A 12 -1.88 8.84 6.88
N LEU A 13 -0.63 8.42 7.10
CA LEU A 13 0.52 8.85 6.31
C LEU A 13 0.38 8.47 4.82
N SER A 14 -0.12 7.26 4.55
CA SER A 14 -0.39 6.79 3.20
C SER A 14 -1.47 7.62 2.51
N ILE A 15 -2.55 7.95 3.22
CA ILE A 15 -3.65 8.77 2.70
C ILE A 15 -3.21 10.21 2.43
N LEU A 16 -2.39 10.77 3.32
CA LEU A 16 -1.88 12.14 3.17
C LEU A 16 -0.89 12.23 2.00
N SER A 17 -0.05 11.21 1.84
CA SER A 17 0.85 11.07 0.70
C SER A 17 0.09 10.85 -0.62
N LEU A 18 -0.99 10.07 -0.59
CA LEU A 18 -1.94 9.90 -1.70
C LEU A 18 -2.55 11.23 -2.13
N GLY A 19 -3.07 11.99 -1.17
CA GLY A 19 -3.71 13.29 -1.43
C GLY A 19 -2.73 14.31 -2.00
N ALA A 20 -1.52 14.37 -1.46
CA ALA A 20 -0.46 15.24 -1.97
C ALA A 20 -0.02 14.84 -3.38
N TRP A 21 0.22 13.55 -3.63
CA TRP A 21 0.58 13.05 -4.94
C TRP A 21 -0.55 13.23 -5.97
N ALA A 22 -1.80 12.97 -5.60
CA ALA A 22 -2.96 13.18 -6.47
C ALA A 22 -3.13 14.66 -6.83
N THR A 23 -2.97 15.56 -5.85
CA THR A 23 -3.05 17.01 -6.08
C THR A 23 -1.92 17.47 -7.01
N PHE A 24 -0.68 17.00 -6.77
CA PHE A 24 0.48 17.30 -7.61
C PHE A 24 0.30 16.78 -9.05
N THR A 25 -0.17 15.54 -9.21
CA THR A 25 -0.39 14.93 -10.53
C THR A 25 -1.54 15.56 -11.29
N ILE A 26 -2.66 15.90 -10.64
CA ILE A 26 -3.78 16.59 -11.30
C ILE A 26 -3.38 18.00 -11.72
N TRP A 27 -2.66 18.73 -10.87
CA TRP A 27 -2.17 20.08 -11.19
C TRP A 27 -1.12 20.04 -12.32
N GLY A 28 -0.18 19.09 -12.28
CA GLY A 28 0.80 18.88 -13.34
C GLY A 28 0.17 18.43 -14.66
N LEU A 29 -0.82 17.54 -14.61
CA LEU A 29 -1.56 17.07 -15.78
C LEU A 29 -2.35 18.22 -16.44
N ALA A 30 -2.98 19.10 -15.64
CA ALA A 30 -3.64 20.29 -16.17
C ALA A 30 -2.66 21.23 -16.90
N GLY A 31 -1.47 21.44 -16.34
CA GLY A 31 -0.41 22.23 -17.00
C GLY A 31 0.16 21.58 -18.27
N TRP A 32 0.28 20.25 -18.30
CA TRP A 32 0.70 19.48 -19.48
C TRP A 32 -0.25 19.62 -20.66
N PHE A 33 -1.56 19.80 -20.43
CA PHE A 33 -2.51 19.99 -21.53
C PHE A 33 -2.45 21.37 -22.18
N ASP A 34 -1.91 22.38 -21.49
CA ASP A 34 -1.85 23.76 -21.99
C ASP A 34 -0.53 24.13 -22.68
N SER A 35 0.59 23.42 -22.41
CA SER A 35 1.91 23.98 -22.74
C SER A 35 3.07 23.00 -22.91
N ASP A 36 2.85 21.77 -23.39
CA ASP A 36 3.94 20.81 -23.58
C ASP A 36 4.55 20.83 -25.00
N PRO A 37 5.82 21.26 -25.18
CA PRO A 37 6.49 21.27 -26.49
C PRO A 37 6.97 19.88 -26.95
N PHE A 38 6.93 18.86 -26.07
CA PHE A 38 7.41 17.51 -26.38
C PHE A 38 6.34 16.57 -26.93
N VAL A 39 5.07 16.84 -26.67
CA VAL A 39 3.95 15.97 -27.08
C VAL A 39 2.80 16.84 -27.60
N SER A 40 2.68 16.95 -28.92
CA SER A 40 1.68 17.84 -29.55
C SER A 40 0.24 17.32 -29.48
N ASN A 41 0.04 16.05 -29.08
CA ASN A 41 -1.23 15.36 -29.19
C ASN A 41 -1.71 14.90 -27.82
N GLN A 42 -2.88 15.41 -27.41
CA GLN A 42 -3.50 15.12 -26.12
C GLN A 42 -3.73 13.61 -25.89
N ILE A 43 -3.99 12.86 -26.97
CA ILE A 43 -4.16 11.40 -26.94
C ILE A 43 -2.87 10.71 -26.49
N THR A 44 -1.71 11.15 -26.98
CA THR A 44 -0.41 10.58 -26.62
C THR A 44 -0.06 10.87 -25.16
N THR A 45 -0.37 12.08 -24.68
CA THR A 45 -0.19 12.47 -23.26
C THR A 45 -0.99 11.58 -22.33
N ILE A 46 -2.27 11.34 -22.63
CA ILE A 46 -3.13 10.44 -21.85
C ILE A 46 -2.65 8.99 -21.90
N LEU A 47 -2.20 8.51 -23.05
CA LEU A 47 -1.76 7.13 -23.22
C LEU A 47 -0.51 6.81 -22.38
N ILE A 48 0.36 7.80 -22.15
CA ILE A 48 1.56 7.68 -21.30
C ILE A 48 1.23 7.96 -19.83
N ALA A 49 0.42 8.97 -19.53
CA ALA A 49 0.09 9.35 -18.16
C ALA A 49 -0.82 8.32 -17.47
N ALA A 50 -1.78 7.72 -18.18
CA ALA A 50 -2.73 6.77 -17.64
C ALA A 50 -2.07 5.56 -16.92
N PRO A 51 -1.12 4.81 -17.53
CA PRO A 51 -0.50 3.68 -16.84
C PRO A 51 0.33 4.09 -15.62
N VAL A 52 0.98 5.26 -15.65
CA VAL A 52 1.75 5.78 -14.52
C VAL A 52 0.82 6.12 -13.35
N ILE A 53 -0.26 6.83 -13.62
CA ILE A 53 -1.26 7.20 -12.61
C ILE A 53 -1.91 5.93 -12.04
N LEU A 54 -2.32 5.01 -12.91
CA LEU A 54 -2.93 3.75 -12.51
C LEU A 54 -1.99 2.90 -11.64
N GLY A 55 -0.72 2.77 -12.02
CA GLY A 55 0.28 2.03 -11.25
C GLY A 55 0.47 2.59 -9.84
N MET A 56 0.53 3.92 -9.71
CA MET A 56 0.67 4.56 -8.41
C MET A 56 -0.58 4.37 -7.53
N VAL A 57 -1.78 4.49 -8.12
CA VAL A 57 -3.05 4.25 -7.41
C VAL A 57 -3.11 2.82 -6.89
N VAL A 58 -2.68 1.84 -7.67
CA VAL A 58 -2.64 0.42 -7.24
C VAL A 58 -1.68 0.22 -6.07
N VAL A 59 -0.46 0.75 -6.14
CA VAL A 59 0.52 0.65 -5.04
C VAL A 59 -0.03 1.26 -3.75
N LEU A 60 -0.66 2.42 -3.86
CA LEU A 60 -1.19 3.16 -2.72
C LEU A 60 -2.46 2.51 -2.15
N LEU A 61 -3.31 1.89 -2.99
CA LEU A 61 -4.42 1.04 -2.53
C LEU A 61 -3.91 -0.15 -1.73
N ILE A 62 -2.83 -0.79 -2.17
CA ILE A 62 -2.21 -1.90 -1.45
C ILE A 62 -1.66 -1.42 -0.10
N ALA A 63 -0.96 -0.28 -0.06
CA ALA A 63 -0.45 0.29 1.18
C ALA A 63 -1.58 0.66 2.16
N ALA A 64 -2.66 1.27 1.67
CA ALA A 64 -3.84 1.58 2.46
C ALA A 64 -4.54 0.31 2.96
N TRP A 65 -4.62 -0.73 2.13
CA TRP A 65 -5.18 -2.04 2.50
C TRP A 65 -4.36 -2.71 3.60
N ILE A 66 -3.04 -2.68 3.51
CA ILE A 66 -2.13 -3.22 4.53
C ILE A 66 -2.26 -2.44 5.85
N GLY A 67 -2.32 -1.11 5.79
CA GLY A 67 -2.57 -0.28 6.98
C GLY A 67 -3.92 -0.59 7.63
N TRP A 68 -4.95 -0.82 6.80
CA TRP A 68 -6.30 -1.20 7.25
C TRP A 68 -6.34 -2.60 7.90
N THR A 69 -5.65 -3.59 7.35
CA THR A 69 -5.63 -4.95 7.91
C THR A 69 -4.84 -5.04 9.21
N MET A 70 -3.69 -4.36 9.34
CA MET A 70 -2.94 -4.31 10.60
C MET A 70 -3.70 -3.64 11.76
N ALA A 71 -4.53 -2.63 11.46
CA ALA A 71 -5.39 -2.00 12.47
C ALA A 71 -6.49 -2.96 12.99
N ARG A 72 -6.86 -3.95 12.17
CA ARG A 72 -7.97 -4.89 12.44
C ARG A 72 -7.50 -6.27 12.89
N THR A 73 -6.23 -6.63 12.77
CA THR A 73 -5.66 -7.84 13.40
C THR A 73 -5.48 -7.61 14.90
N PRO A 74 -6.16 -8.35 15.79
CA PRO A 74 -5.70 -8.50 17.16
C PRO A 74 -4.34 -9.21 17.12
N PRO A 75 -3.39 -8.84 17.99
CA PRO A 75 -2.10 -9.53 18.07
C PRO A 75 -2.37 -11.03 18.14
N PRO A 76 -1.69 -11.85 17.30
CA PRO A 76 -1.87 -13.29 17.34
C PRO A 76 -1.66 -13.74 18.79
N ALA A 77 -2.56 -14.59 19.29
CA ALA A 77 -2.41 -15.16 20.61
C ALA A 77 -0.98 -15.71 20.73
N PRO A 78 -0.30 -15.56 21.89
CA PRO A 78 0.99 -16.18 22.10
C PRO A 78 0.85 -17.64 21.68
N ILE A 79 1.58 -18.04 20.65
CA ILE A 79 1.80 -19.46 20.40
C ILE A 79 2.41 -19.98 21.68
N ASP A 80 1.68 -20.86 22.38
CA ASP A 80 2.22 -21.59 23.51
C ASP A 80 3.34 -22.42 22.92
N LEU A 81 4.59 -22.02 23.16
CA LEU A 81 5.77 -22.66 22.59
C LEU A 81 5.84 -24.14 23.00
N GLU A 82 5.13 -24.52 24.07
CA GLU A 82 4.93 -25.89 24.55
C GLU A 82 4.16 -26.79 23.55
N ASP A 83 3.19 -26.25 22.78
CA ASP A 83 2.43 -27.02 21.79
C ASP A 83 3.24 -27.33 20.52
N PHE A 84 4.22 -26.48 20.19
CA PHE A 84 5.11 -26.69 19.04
C PHE A 84 6.21 -27.73 19.34
N GLU A 85 6.76 -27.72 20.56
CA GLU A 85 7.80 -28.67 20.98
C GLU A 85 7.24 -30.11 21.10
N SER A 86 6.00 -30.26 21.58
CA SER A 86 5.29 -31.55 21.68
C SER A 86 4.94 -32.16 20.32
N ALA A 87 4.68 -31.30 19.31
CA ALA A 87 4.40 -31.73 17.95
C ALA A 87 5.66 -32.19 17.18
N GLU A 88 6.84 -31.63 17.47
CA GLU A 88 8.10 -32.04 16.85
C GLU A 88 8.67 -33.34 17.44
N GLU A 89 8.62 -33.55 18.77
CA GLU A 89 9.10 -34.80 19.38
C GLU A 89 8.31 -36.05 18.91
N THR A 90 7.03 -35.88 18.58
CA THR A 90 6.18 -36.98 18.08
C THR A 90 6.54 -37.37 16.63
N LYS A 91 7.18 -36.50 15.86
CA LYS A 91 7.57 -36.76 14.46
C LYS A 91 8.95 -37.42 14.33
N GLU A 92 9.88 -37.20 15.27
CA GLU A 92 11.21 -37.83 15.23
C GLU A 92 11.22 -39.29 15.71
N LYS A 93 10.33 -39.70 16.63
CA LYS A 93 10.27 -41.10 17.11
C LYS A 93 9.64 -42.11 16.15
N LYS A 94 9.20 -41.67 14.96
CA LYS A 94 8.51 -42.52 13.96
C LYS A 94 9.26 -42.65 12.64
N LYS A 95 10.54 -42.28 12.59
CA LYS A 95 11.42 -42.45 11.42
C LYS A 95 12.54 -43.42 11.71
#